data_AF-A0A8S4QSJ3-F1
#
_entry.id   AF-A0A8S4QSJ3-F1
#
_cell.length_a   1.000
_cell.length_b   1.000
_cell.length_c   1.000
_cell.angle_alpha   90.00
_cell.angle_beta   90.00
_cell.angle_gamma   90.00
#
_symmetry.space_group_name_H-M   'P 1'
#
loop_
_entity.id
_entity.type
_entity.pdbx_description
1 polymer ?
#
loop_
_entity_poly.entity_id
_entity_poly.type
_entity_poly.pdbx_seq_one_letter_code
_entity_poly.pdbx_strand_id
1 'polypeptide(L)'
;MPRPRPDFFYRCFPCGVASKQLHCLIKVHDVVEGRKSFPSGHTSFAFCSLGFLSLWLYGKLKTAFRNLRVEIFCMLPLALATLIGVSRCCDNHHHWEDVVAGGILGFSSSYFCYKVYCKPADHLCE
;
A
#
# COMPACT_ATOMS: atom_id res chain seq x y z
N MET A 1 12.44 -18.75 -1.63
CA MET A 1 11.23 -18.84 -2.48
C MET A 1 10.29 -17.70 -2.10
N PRO A 2 9.61 -17.05 -3.05
CA PRO A 2 8.69 -15.95 -2.73
C PRO A 2 7.47 -16.46 -1.95
N ARG A 3 6.98 -15.65 -0.99
CA ARG A 3 5.91 -16.01 -0.05
C ARG A 3 4.58 -16.17 -0.81
N PRO A 4 3.87 -17.31 -0.69
CA PRO A 4 2.57 -17.49 -1.30
C PRO A 4 1.50 -16.64 -0.61
N ARG A 5 0.51 -16.19 -1.38
CA ARG A 5 -0.66 -15.47 -0.87
C ARG A 5 -1.54 -16.39 -0.01
N PRO A 6 -2.33 -15.85 0.94
CA PRO A 6 -3.26 -16.66 1.74
C PRO A 6 -4.26 -17.46 0.88
N ASP A 7 -4.68 -16.92 -0.26
CA ASP A 7 -5.59 -17.56 -1.21
C ASP A 7 -4.91 -18.59 -2.16
N PHE A 8 -3.60 -18.82 -2.06
CA PHE A 8 -2.84 -19.64 -3.01
C PHE A 8 -3.36 -21.08 -3.14
N PHE A 9 -3.76 -21.70 -2.01
CA PHE A 9 -4.29 -23.06 -2.02
C PHE A 9 -5.57 -23.18 -2.86
N TYR A 10 -6.52 -22.26 -2.63
CA TYR A 10 -7.80 -22.25 -3.35
C TYR A 10 -7.66 -21.85 -4.81
N ARG A 11 -6.62 -21.07 -5.17
CA ARG A 11 -6.26 -20.84 -6.57
C ARG A 11 -5.82 -22.13 -7.26
N CYS A 12 -5.00 -22.95 -6.59
CA CYS A 12 -4.54 -24.22 -7.15
C CYS A 12 -5.61 -25.31 -7.17
N PHE A 13 -6.48 -25.33 -6.17
CA PHE A 13 -7.51 -26.34 -5.96
C PHE A 13 -8.86 -25.65 -5.70
N PRO A 14 -9.58 -25.22 -6.75
CA PRO A 14 -10.85 -24.49 -6.60
C PRO A 14 -11.91 -25.29 -5.84
N CYS A 15 -11.90 -26.61 -5.96
CA CYS A 15 -12.81 -27.50 -5.24
C CYS A 15 -12.40 -27.77 -3.78
N GLY A 16 -11.30 -27.17 -3.30
CA GLY A 16 -10.76 -27.40 -1.96
C GLY A 16 -10.12 -28.78 -1.74
N VAL A 17 -10.06 -29.61 -2.78
CA VAL A 17 -9.48 -30.96 -2.73
C VAL A 17 -8.15 -30.96 -3.47
N ALA A 18 -7.08 -31.30 -2.75
CA ALA A 18 -5.77 -31.45 -3.34
C ALA A 18 -5.72 -32.67 -4.28
N SER A 19 -5.09 -32.51 -5.45
CA SER A 19 -4.77 -33.65 -6.32
C SER A 19 -3.78 -34.57 -5.61
N LYS A 20 -3.87 -35.90 -5.83
CA LYS A 20 -2.91 -36.90 -5.30
C LYS A 20 -1.45 -36.58 -5.66
N GLN A 21 -1.23 -35.87 -6.76
CA GLN A 21 0.10 -35.47 -7.24
C GLN A 21 0.52 -34.07 -6.79
N LEU A 22 -0.34 -33.37 -6.02
CA LEU A 22 -0.12 -32.00 -5.56
C LEU A 22 0.19 -30.97 -6.67
N HIS A 23 -0.16 -31.30 -7.91
CA HIS A 23 -0.01 -30.40 -9.05
C HIS A 23 -1.16 -29.40 -9.09
N CYS A 24 -0.78 -28.12 -9.15
CA CYS A 24 -1.71 -27.00 -9.29
C CYS A 24 -2.38 -27.08 -10.67
N LEU A 25 -3.71 -27.07 -10.73
CA LEU A 25 -4.49 -27.30 -11.96
C LEU A 25 -4.63 -26.05 -12.86
N ILE A 26 -4.08 -24.92 -12.42
CA ILE A 26 -4.17 -23.61 -13.08
C ILE A 26 -2.94 -23.32 -13.96
N LYS A 27 -3.05 -22.28 -14.78
CA LYS A 27 -1.98 -21.83 -15.68
C LYS A 27 -0.75 -21.37 -14.87
N VAL A 28 0.44 -21.56 -15.43
CA VAL A 28 1.72 -21.17 -14.82
C VAL A 28 1.73 -19.69 -14.39
N HIS A 29 1.12 -18.81 -15.18
CA HIS A 29 0.97 -17.39 -14.86
C HIS A 29 0.30 -17.16 -13.50
N ASP A 30 -0.80 -17.85 -13.24
CA ASP A 30 -1.61 -17.68 -12.02
C ASP A 30 -0.91 -18.28 -10.80
N VAL A 31 -0.08 -19.30 -11.01
CA VAL A 31 0.83 -19.86 -9.99
C VAL A 31 1.90 -18.83 -9.60
N VAL A 32 2.52 -18.20 -10.60
CA VAL A 32 3.55 -17.17 -10.36
C VAL A 32 2.94 -15.99 -9.61
N GLU A 33 1.73 -15.56 -9.99
CA GLU A 33 1.05 -14.45 -9.33
C GLU A 33 0.60 -14.78 -7.89
N GLY A 34 0.14 -16.01 -7.68
CA GLY A 34 -0.18 -16.53 -6.35
C GLY A 34 1.03 -16.64 -5.43
N ARG A 35 2.26 -16.65 -5.98
CA ARG A 35 3.52 -16.66 -5.21
C ARG A 35 4.06 -15.27 -4.89
N LYS A 36 3.43 -14.18 -5.35
CA LYS A 36 3.87 -12.80 -5.08
C LYS A 36 3.05 -12.16 -3.97
N SER A 37 3.25 -12.58 -2.72
CA SER A 37 2.57 -11.92 -1.59
C SER A 37 3.35 -10.75 -1.00
N PHE A 38 4.68 -10.83 -0.92
CA PHE A 38 5.51 -9.86 -0.19
C PHE A 38 6.36 -8.98 -1.11
N PRO A 39 6.44 -7.66 -0.87
CA PRO A 39 5.51 -6.83 -0.09
C PRO A 39 4.22 -6.53 -0.88
N SER A 40 3.19 -5.98 -0.24
CA SER A 40 1.95 -5.58 -0.93
C SER A 40 2.18 -4.38 -1.85
N GLY A 41 2.17 -4.63 -3.17
CA GLY A 41 2.31 -3.58 -4.19
C GLY A 41 1.16 -2.56 -4.18
N HIS A 42 -0.09 -3.02 -4.00
CA HIS A 42 -1.26 -2.13 -3.88
C HIS A 42 -1.13 -1.18 -2.70
N THR A 43 -0.72 -1.72 -1.54
CA THR A 43 -0.52 -0.92 -0.33
C THR A 43 0.63 0.06 -0.52
N SER A 44 1.75 -0.37 -1.09
CA SER A 44 2.89 0.51 -1.36
C SER A 44 2.52 1.67 -2.29
N PHE A 45 1.80 1.39 -3.39
CA PHE A 45 1.35 2.42 -4.32
C PHE A 45 0.37 3.42 -3.67
N ALA A 46 -0.56 2.93 -2.85
CA ALA A 46 -1.51 3.77 -2.12
C ALA A 46 -0.79 4.68 -1.11
N PHE A 47 0.13 4.14 -0.30
CA PHE A 47 0.90 4.94 0.66
C PHE A 47 1.87 5.90 -0.02
N CYS A 48 2.41 5.56 -1.18
CA CYS A 48 3.25 6.46 -1.96
C CYS A 48 2.47 7.68 -2.46
N SER A 49 1.37 7.44 -3.19
CA SER A 49 0.55 8.50 -3.80
C SER A 49 -0.21 9.34 -2.77
N LEU A 50 -0.99 8.69 -1.89
CA LEU A 50 -1.82 9.37 -0.90
C LEU A 50 -0.99 9.90 0.28
N GLY A 51 0.11 9.25 0.63
CA GLY A 51 1.08 9.81 1.59
C GLY A 51 1.68 11.10 1.06
N PHE A 52 1.97 11.18 -0.25
CA PHE A 52 2.53 12.40 -0.84
C PHE A 52 1.49 13.52 -0.82
N LEU A 53 0.26 13.21 -1.20
CA LEU A 53 -0.85 14.15 -1.14
C LEU A 53 -1.07 14.66 0.29
N SER A 54 -1.02 13.78 1.29
CA SER A 54 -1.15 14.15 2.71
C SER A 54 -0.04 15.12 3.15
N LEU A 55 1.22 14.82 2.83
CA LEU A 55 2.37 15.69 3.13
C LEU A 55 2.25 17.04 2.42
N TRP A 56 1.84 17.04 1.16
CA TRP A 56 1.67 18.24 0.35
C TRP A 56 0.57 19.16 0.88
N LEU A 57 -0.61 18.60 1.20
CA LEU A 57 -1.71 19.33 1.82
C LEU A 57 -1.28 19.93 3.16
N TYR A 58 -0.59 19.14 3.98
CA TYR A 58 -0.09 19.59 5.28
C TYR A 58 0.89 20.75 5.14
N GLY A 59 1.83 20.66 4.19
CA GLY A 59 2.80 21.71 3.91
C GLY A 59 2.18 23.03 3.42
N LYS A 60 1.12 22.95 2.61
CA LYS A 60 0.44 24.14 2.05
C LYS A 60 -0.59 24.77 2.99
N LEU A 61 -1.37 23.96 3.70
CA LEU A 61 -2.50 24.45 4.49
C LEU A 61 -2.12 24.83 5.92
N LYS A 62 -1.13 24.14 6.52
CA LYS A 62 -0.71 24.44 7.90
C LYS A 62 -0.09 25.83 8.04
N THR A 63 0.57 26.33 7.00
CA THR A 63 1.16 27.68 7.00
C THR A 63 0.09 28.76 6.96
N ALA A 64 -1.06 28.49 6.33
CA ALA A 64 -2.17 29.44 6.22
C ALA A 64 -3.18 29.33 7.38
N PHE A 65 -3.44 28.11 7.88
CA PHE A 65 -4.48 27.85 8.88
C PHE A 65 -4.00 26.81 9.89
N ARG A 66 -3.81 27.22 11.15
CA ARG A 66 -3.47 26.32 12.27
C ARG A 66 -4.73 25.95 13.04
N ASN A 67 -5.47 24.96 12.55
CA ASN A 67 -6.61 24.39 13.28
C ASN A 67 -6.65 22.85 13.15
N LEU A 68 -7.27 22.19 14.13
CA LEU A 68 -7.37 20.73 14.17
C LEU A 68 -8.13 20.15 12.96
N ARG A 69 -9.09 20.88 12.40
CA ARG A 69 -9.88 20.43 11.25
C ARG A 69 -9.03 20.29 9.99
N VAL A 70 -8.10 21.22 9.76
CA VAL A 70 -7.13 21.21 8.67
C VAL A 70 -6.15 20.05 8.85
N GLU A 71 -5.69 19.80 10.07
CA GLU A 71 -4.82 18.66 10.35
C GLU A 71 -5.53 17.32 10.06
N ILE A 72 -6.78 17.16 10.53
CA ILE A 72 -7.59 15.97 10.24
C ILE A 72 -7.81 15.82 8.73
N PHE A 73 -8.15 16.91 8.03
CA PHE A 73 -8.35 16.90 6.58
C PHE A 73 -7.09 16.44 5.84
N CYS A 74 -5.91 16.92 6.24
CA CYS A 74 -4.64 16.50 5.64
C CYS A 74 -4.33 15.02 5.87
N MET A 75 -4.88 14.40 6.92
CA MET A 75 -4.69 12.97 7.22
C MET A 75 -5.70 12.06 6.50
N LEU A 76 -6.78 12.59 5.92
CA LEU A 76 -7.78 11.79 5.19
C LEU A 76 -7.19 10.93 4.05
N PRO A 77 -6.25 11.43 3.22
CA PRO A 77 -5.61 10.58 2.20
C PRO A 77 -4.87 9.39 2.82
N LEU A 78 -4.21 9.57 3.96
CA LEU A 78 -3.48 8.48 4.63
C LEU A 78 -4.46 7.47 5.27
N ALA A 79 -5.60 7.93 5.78
CA ALA A 79 -6.68 7.06 6.23
C ALA A 79 -7.23 6.22 5.07
N LEU A 80 -7.44 6.82 3.89
CA LEU A 80 -7.84 6.09 2.68
C LEU A 80 -6.78 5.05 2.26
N ALA A 81 -5.49 5.39 2.30
CA ALA A 81 -4.41 4.44 2.01
C ALA A 81 -4.43 3.24 2.99
N THR A 82 -4.72 3.51 4.27
CA THR A 82 -4.88 2.48 5.30
C THR A 82 -6.07 1.58 4.99
N LEU A 83 -7.22 2.14 4.61
CA LEU A 83 -8.41 1.36 4.20
C LEU A 83 -8.12 0.46 2.99
N ILE A 84 -7.38 0.96 2.00
CA ILE A 84 -6.91 0.14 0.87
C ILE A 84 -6.03 -1.01 1.39
N GLY A 85 -5.10 -0.76 2.31
CA GLY A 85 -4.29 -1.79 2.94
C GLY A 85 -5.11 -2.86 3.67
N VAL A 86 -6.09 -2.44 4.49
CA VAL A 86 -6.99 -3.34 5.22
C VAL A 86 -7.78 -4.23 4.25
N SER A 87 -8.28 -3.67 3.13
CA SER A 87 -9.00 -4.47 2.13
C SER A 87 -8.15 -5.63 1.59
N ARG A 88 -6.83 -5.44 1.45
CA ARG A 88 -5.92 -6.50 0.97
C ARG A 88 -5.76 -7.67 1.95
N CYS A 89 -5.93 -7.42 3.25
CA CYS A 89 -5.99 -8.46 4.27
C CYS A 89 -7.35 -9.17 4.23
N CYS A 90 -8.46 -8.41 4.17
CA CYS A 90 -9.82 -8.97 4.16
C CYS A 90 -10.08 -9.87 2.94
N ASP A 91 -9.54 -9.50 1.78
CA ASP A 91 -9.68 -10.27 0.54
C ASP A 91 -8.76 -11.51 0.48
N ASN A 92 -8.08 -11.88 1.57
CA ASN A 92 -7.09 -12.97 1.63
C ASN A 92 -5.96 -12.89 0.58
N HIS A 93 -5.69 -11.69 0.05
CA HIS A 93 -4.69 -11.49 -0.98
C HIS A 93 -3.28 -11.26 -0.43
N HIS A 94 -3.20 -10.73 0.80
CA HIS A 94 -1.95 -10.42 1.48
C HIS A 94 -2.06 -10.74 2.96
N HIS A 95 -0.96 -11.18 3.56
CA HIS A 95 -0.88 -11.22 5.01
C HIS A 95 -0.66 -9.81 5.54
N TRP A 96 -1.00 -9.57 6.80
CA TRP A 96 -0.85 -8.25 7.41
C TRP A 96 0.60 -7.75 7.39
N GLU A 97 1.62 -8.64 7.47
CA GLU A 97 3.03 -8.22 7.38
C GLU A 97 3.37 -7.69 5.98
N ASP A 98 2.78 -8.28 4.94
CA ASP A 98 2.98 -7.85 3.55
C ASP A 98 2.41 -6.43 3.34
N VAL A 99 1.28 -6.12 4.01
CA VAL A 99 0.62 -4.81 4.00
C VAL A 99 1.44 -3.78 4.79
N VAL A 100 1.93 -4.12 5.98
CA VAL A 100 2.78 -3.23 6.79
C VAL A 100 4.08 -2.89 6.05
N ALA A 101 4.77 -3.89 5.50
CA ALA A 101 5.99 -3.67 4.72
C ALA A 101 5.72 -2.81 3.48
N GLY A 102 4.62 -3.07 2.76
CA GLY A 102 4.18 -2.24 1.63
C GLY A 102 3.94 -0.78 2.04
N GLY A 103 3.24 -0.56 3.16
CA GLY A 103 2.98 0.78 3.68
C GLY A 103 4.25 1.55 4.05
N ILE A 104 5.21 0.91 4.72
CA ILE A 104 6.51 1.51 5.05
C ILE A 104 7.25 1.91 3.78
N LEU A 105 7.38 1.00 2.81
CA LEU A 105 8.07 1.27 1.54
C LEU A 105 7.44 2.44 0.77
N GLY A 106 6.11 2.45 0.66
CA GLY A 106 5.36 3.49 -0.02
C GLY A 106 5.52 4.85 0.66
N PHE A 107 5.34 4.91 1.99
CA PHE A 107 5.43 6.15 2.75
C PHE A 107 6.87 6.70 2.79
N SER A 108 7.89 5.85 2.94
CA SER A 108 9.30 6.28 2.88
C SER A 108 9.64 6.90 1.52
N SER A 109 9.18 6.30 0.43
CA SER A 109 9.36 6.82 -0.92
C SER A 109 8.67 8.19 -1.09
N SER A 110 7.42 8.28 -0.63
CA SER A 110 6.66 9.52 -0.61
C SER A 110 7.36 10.64 0.17
N TYR A 111 7.81 10.34 1.39
CA TYR A 111 8.51 11.29 2.24
C TYR A 111 9.79 11.80 1.59
N PHE A 112 10.59 10.91 0.98
CA PHE A 112 11.79 11.30 0.25
C PHE A 112 11.46 12.22 -0.93
N CYS A 113 10.49 11.84 -1.77
CA CYS A 113 10.03 12.67 -2.88
C CYS A 113 9.54 14.04 -2.40
N TYR A 114 8.73 14.09 -1.35
CA TYR A 114 8.26 15.34 -0.78
C TYR A 114 9.43 16.21 -0.32
N LYS A 115 10.42 15.65 0.37
CA LYS A 115 11.60 16.40 0.82
C LYS A 115 12.46 16.92 -0.32
N VAL A 116 12.57 16.18 -1.43
CA VAL A 116 13.36 16.57 -2.60
C VAL A 116 12.66 17.67 -3.42
N TYR A 117 11.36 17.49 -3.69
CA TYR A 117 10.62 18.34 -4.64
C TYR A 117 9.77 19.44 -3.98
N CYS A 118 9.38 19.27 -2.72
CA CYS A 118 8.58 20.21 -1.97
C CYS A 118 9.38 20.72 -0.78
N LYS A 119 10.33 21.62 -1.04
CA LYS A 119 10.96 22.40 0.02
C LYS A 119 9.91 23.32 0.68
N PRO A 120 10.04 23.65 1.97
CA PRO A 120 9.34 24.79 2.56
C PRO A 120 9.56 26.01 1.66
N ALA A 121 8.60 26.92 1.62
CA ALA A 121 8.63 28.07 0.73
C ALA A 121 9.76 29.05 1.11
N ASP A 122 10.99 28.74 0.71
CA ASP A 122 12.14 29.65 0.74
C ASP A 122 12.05 30.66 -0.42
N HIS A 123 11.14 30.44 -1.38
CA HIS A 123 11.02 31.19 -2.64
C HIS A 123 9.79 32.13 -2.71
N LEU A 124 9.13 32.42 -1.58
CA LEU A 124 8.04 33.40 -1.51
C LEU A 124 8.39 34.65 -0.66
N CYS A 125 9.67 34.78 -0.28
CA CYS A 125 10.25 36.03 0.24
C CYS A 125 11.33 36.52 -0.73
N GLU A 126 10.92 36.91 -1.94
CA GLU A 126 11.58 37.95 -2.75
C GLU A 126 10.50 38.93 -3.22
#